data_AF-A0A2S6U2C9-F1
#
_entry.id   AF-A0A2S6U2C9-F1
#
_cell.length_a   1.000
_cell.length_b   1.000
_cell.length_c   1.000
_cell.angle_alpha   90.00
_cell.angle_beta   90.00
_cell.angle_gamma   90.00
#
_symmetry.space_group_name_H-M   'P 1'
#
loop_
_entity.id
_entity.type
_entity.pdbx_description
1 polymer ?
#
loop_
_entity_poly.entity_id
_entity_poly.type
_entity_poly.pdbx_seq_one_letter_code
_entity_poly.pdbx_strand_id
1 'polypeptide(L)'
;VDLPVSADLEGGFGHKPADIAETVRLAARTGLVGCSIEDFTGDAKKPFYDIEAAVERIAAAAEVAASFGFDFTLTARSECFLRGHPDLDEVIARLLAYEAAGADVLMAPGLPDLAAVKAVCDALSKPFNFMAGMPGKSFSVAQLADAGVRRISLATSLYRAAMSGLVAAAREARESGTFGYVETSIPGPELAGYMRD
;
A
#
# COMPACT_ATOMS: atom_id res chain seq x y z
N VAL A 1 14.89 -7.25 -12.46
CA VAL A 1 15.06 -6.30 -11.33
C VAL A 1 15.67 -7.06 -10.17
N ASP A 2 16.71 -6.51 -9.55
CA ASP A 2 17.44 -7.18 -8.46
C ASP A 2 16.99 -6.71 -7.07
N LEU A 3 15.84 -6.02 -7.01
CA LEU A 3 15.26 -5.52 -5.78
C LEU A 3 14.05 -6.37 -5.37
N PRO A 4 13.84 -6.59 -4.06
CA PRO A 4 12.62 -7.20 -3.53
C PRO A 4 11.37 -6.48 -4.03
N VAL A 5 10.38 -7.24 -4.52
CA VAL A 5 9.09 -6.70 -4.95
C VAL A 5 7.99 -7.18 -4.01
N SER A 6 7.28 -6.22 -3.41
CA SER A 6 6.05 -6.46 -2.67
C SER A 6 4.87 -6.04 -3.53
N ALA A 7 3.93 -6.94 -3.79
CA ALA A 7 2.77 -6.64 -4.62
C ALA A 7 1.60 -6.09 -3.81
N ASP A 8 0.86 -5.13 -4.36
CA ASP A 8 -0.49 -4.85 -3.90
C ASP A 8 -1.44 -5.91 -4.50
N LEU A 9 -2.06 -6.73 -3.66
CA LEU A 9 -2.96 -7.81 -4.08
C LEU A 9 -4.42 -7.54 -3.67
N GLU A 10 -4.75 -6.28 -3.35
CA GLU A 10 -6.12 -5.86 -3.02
C GLU A 10 -6.72 -6.74 -1.92
N GLY A 11 -7.99 -7.13 -2.02
CA GLY A 11 -8.63 -8.10 -1.13
C GLY A 11 -8.24 -9.56 -1.40
N GLY A 12 -7.14 -9.84 -2.10
CA GLY A 12 -6.69 -11.19 -2.42
C GLY A 12 -7.49 -11.90 -3.52
N PHE A 13 -8.20 -11.14 -4.36
CA PHE A 13 -8.97 -11.60 -5.53
C PHE A 13 -10.03 -12.68 -5.27
N GLY A 14 -10.49 -12.81 -4.03
CA GLY A 14 -11.58 -13.68 -3.62
C GLY A 14 -11.99 -13.41 -2.18
N HIS A 15 -13.13 -13.94 -1.77
CA HIS A 15 -13.69 -13.65 -0.46
C HIS A 15 -13.31 -14.68 0.60
N LYS A 16 -13.02 -15.92 0.21
CA LYS A 16 -12.75 -17.02 1.13
C LYS A 16 -11.27 -17.04 1.52
N PRO A 17 -10.93 -17.53 2.73
CA PRO A 17 -9.53 -17.72 3.14
C PRO A 17 -8.72 -18.54 2.12
N ALA A 18 -9.33 -19.57 1.52
CA ALA A 18 -8.69 -20.40 0.49
C ALA A 18 -8.33 -19.62 -0.80
N ASP A 19 -9.12 -18.61 -1.17
CA ASP A 19 -8.87 -17.80 -2.38
C ASP A 19 -7.60 -16.96 -2.18
N ILE A 20 -7.44 -16.39 -0.98
CA ILE A 20 -6.30 -15.53 -0.62
C ILE A 20 -5.04 -16.37 -0.47
N ALA A 21 -5.15 -17.54 0.17
CA ALA A 21 -4.09 -18.53 0.25
C ALA A 21 -3.55 -18.90 -1.15
N GLU A 22 -4.44 -19.10 -2.13
CA GLU A 22 -4.04 -19.33 -3.52
C GLU A 22 -3.42 -18.09 -4.16
N THR A 23 -3.97 -16.90 -3.95
CA THR A 23 -3.39 -15.64 -4.42
C THR A 23 -1.95 -15.44 -3.92
N VAL A 24 -1.69 -15.68 -2.62
CA VAL A 24 -0.34 -15.59 -2.03
C VAL A 24 0.60 -16.64 -2.62
N ARG A 25 0.12 -17.88 -2.81
CA ARG A 25 0.89 -18.95 -3.47
C ARG A 25 1.27 -18.58 -4.90
N LEU A 26 0.32 -18.04 -5.67
CA LEU A 26 0.57 -17.61 -7.05
C LEU A 26 1.53 -16.42 -7.08
N ALA A 27 1.38 -15.45 -6.17
CA ALA A 27 2.29 -14.32 -6.05
C ALA A 27 3.74 -14.77 -5.77
N ALA A 28 3.95 -15.66 -4.82
CA ALA A 28 5.29 -16.21 -4.53
C ALA A 28 5.90 -16.91 -5.76
N ARG A 29 5.08 -17.63 -6.54
CA ARG A 29 5.54 -18.33 -7.76
C ARG A 29 5.99 -17.39 -8.89
N THR A 30 5.58 -16.12 -8.89
CA THR A 30 6.07 -15.13 -9.86
C THR A 30 7.38 -14.47 -9.44
N GLY A 31 7.91 -14.83 -8.26
CA GLY A 31 9.13 -14.24 -7.70
C GLY A 31 8.88 -13.06 -6.76
N LEU A 32 7.63 -12.77 -6.41
CA LEU A 32 7.31 -11.79 -5.37
C LEU A 32 7.74 -12.33 -4.00
N VAL A 33 8.27 -11.45 -3.16
CA VAL A 33 8.76 -11.77 -1.81
C VAL A 33 7.96 -11.07 -0.71
N GLY A 34 6.81 -10.50 -1.09
CA GLY A 34 5.86 -9.92 -0.17
C GLY A 34 4.60 -9.48 -0.88
N CYS A 35 3.56 -9.21 -0.11
CA CYS A 35 2.34 -8.63 -0.63
C CYS A 35 1.59 -7.81 0.42
N SER A 36 0.55 -7.11 -0.02
CA SER A 36 -0.51 -6.60 0.86
C SER A 36 -1.87 -7.20 0.56
N ILE A 37 -2.64 -7.49 1.61
CA ILE A 37 -4.04 -7.93 1.56
C ILE A 37 -4.90 -6.98 2.39
N GLU A 38 -6.01 -6.53 1.81
CA GLU A 38 -6.94 -5.57 2.44
C GLU A 38 -8.26 -6.19 2.92
N ASP A 39 -8.89 -5.51 3.88
CA ASP A 39 -10.16 -5.90 4.50
C ASP A 39 -11.40 -5.26 3.85
N PHE A 40 -11.23 -4.60 2.71
CA PHE A 40 -12.32 -4.07 1.90
C PHE A 40 -12.93 -5.18 1.02
N THR A 41 -14.26 -5.25 0.97
CA THR A 41 -15.00 -6.31 0.27
C THR A 41 -15.26 -6.01 -1.21
N GLY A 42 -15.17 -4.73 -1.60
CA GLY A 42 -15.66 -4.27 -2.91
C GLY A 42 -17.15 -3.94 -2.95
N ASP A 43 -17.93 -4.24 -1.91
CA ASP A 43 -19.36 -3.95 -1.83
C ASP A 43 -19.63 -2.67 -1.01
N ALA A 44 -20.19 -1.64 -1.65
CA ALA A 44 -20.54 -0.39 -1.00
C ALA A 44 -21.53 -0.54 0.18
N LYS A 45 -22.35 -1.61 0.20
CA LYS A 45 -23.32 -1.87 1.29
C LYS A 45 -22.69 -2.57 2.49
N LYS A 46 -21.62 -3.33 2.26
CA LYS A 46 -20.85 -4.01 3.31
C LYS A 46 -19.37 -3.80 3.03
N PRO A 47 -18.84 -2.57 3.18
CA PRO A 47 -17.52 -2.21 2.68
C PRO A 47 -16.38 -3.00 3.33
N PHE A 48 -16.54 -3.45 4.58
CA PHE A 48 -15.51 -4.20 5.28
C PHE A 48 -15.98 -5.61 5.63
N TYR A 49 -15.03 -6.54 5.68
CA TYR A 49 -15.26 -7.82 6.34
C TYR A 49 -15.50 -7.61 7.83
N ASP A 50 -16.38 -8.44 8.40
CA ASP A 50 -16.47 -8.58 9.85
C ASP A 50 -15.10 -9.04 10.38
N ILE A 51 -14.75 -8.65 11.60
CA ILE A 51 -13.38 -8.80 12.11
C ILE A 51 -12.93 -10.27 12.11
N GLU A 52 -13.81 -11.20 12.44
CA GLU A 52 -13.52 -12.64 12.43
C GLU A 52 -13.18 -13.12 11.02
N ALA A 53 -13.99 -12.72 10.02
CA ALA A 53 -13.74 -13.08 8.63
C ALA A 53 -12.46 -12.44 8.10
N ALA A 54 -12.18 -11.19 8.45
CA ALA A 54 -10.93 -10.52 8.08
C ALA A 54 -9.70 -11.23 8.67
N VAL A 55 -9.78 -11.65 9.94
CA VAL A 55 -8.73 -12.41 10.63
C VAL A 55 -8.50 -13.77 9.99
N GLU A 56 -9.54 -14.55 9.71
CA GLU A 56 -9.40 -15.85 9.03
C GLU A 56 -8.71 -15.73 7.67
N ARG A 57 -9.03 -14.66 6.95
CA ARG A 57 -8.44 -14.32 5.65
C ARG A 57 -6.94 -14.01 5.77
N ILE A 58 -6.55 -13.19 6.73
CA ILE A 58 -5.13 -12.87 6.99
C ILE A 58 -4.37 -14.10 7.51
N ALA A 59 -4.97 -14.90 8.40
CA ALA A 59 -4.36 -16.11 8.92
C ALA A 59 -4.05 -17.13 7.81
N ALA A 60 -4.98 -17.33 6.87
CA ALA A 60 -4.73 -18.21 5.72
C ALA A 60 -3.61 -17.71 4.80
N ALA A 61 -3.49 -16.39 4.63
CA ALA A 61 -2.36 -15.80 3.90
C ALA A 61 -1.03 -16.03 4.64
N ALA A 62 -1.02 -15.83 5.97
CA ALA A 62 0.16 -15.99 6.81
C ALA A 62 0.63 -17.46 6.87
N GLU A 63 -0.29 -18.41 6.99
CA GLU A 63 0.01 -19.85 6.98
C GLU A 63 0.70 -20.27 5.69
N VAL A 64 0.18 -19.82 4.54
CA VAL A 64 0.81 -20.11 3.24
C VAL A 64 2.16 -19.42 3.13
N ALA A 65 2.28 -18.15 3.53
CA ALA A 65 3.55 -17.43 3.51
C ALA A 65 4.64 -18.12 4.34
N ALA A 66 4.29 -18.62 5.53
CA ALA A 66 5.18 -19.36 6.41
C ALA A 66 5.61 -20.74 5.86
N SER A 67 4.86 -21.30 4.89
CA SER A 67 5.19 -22.58 4.27
C SER A 67 6.28 -22.51 3.20
N PHE A 68 6.66 -21.29 2.79
CA PHE A 68 7.67 -21.10 1.76
C PHE A 68 9.08 -21.37 2.26
N GLY A 69 9.96 -21.79 1.36
CA GLY A 69 11.39 -22.00 1.66
C GLY A 69 12.22 -20.71 1.76
N PHE A 70 11.57 -19.55 1.88
CA PHE A 70 12.17 -18.22 1.96
C PHE A 70 11.22 -17.25 2.69
N ASP A 71 11.75 -16.13 3.15
CA ASP A 71 10.96 -15.11 3.86
C ASP A 71 10.02 -14.38 2.89
N PHE A 72 8.73 -14.47 3.13
CA PHE A 72 7.70 -13.74 2.39
C PHE A 72 6.97 -12.77 3.31
N THR A 73 7.11 -11.47 3.07
CA THR A 73 6.54 -10.44 3.95
C THR A 73 5.07 -10.18 3.65
N LEU A 74 4.17 -10.59 4.56
CA LEU A 74 2.74 -10.31 4.46
C LEU A 74 2.39 -8.97 5.12
N THR A 75 1.76 -8.08 4.36
CA THR A 75 1.21 -6.82 4.87
C THR A 75 -0.31 -6.90 4.99
N ALA A 76 -0.85 -6.77 6.20
CA ALA A 76 -2.30 -6.67 6.38
C ALA A 76 -2.75 -5.20 6.41
N ARG A 77 -3.80 -4.88 5.64
CA ARG A 77 -4.34 -3.53 5.49
C ARG A 77 -5.74 -3.40 6.11
N SER A 78 -5.92 -2.37 6.94
CA SER A 78 -7.24 -1.89 7.33
C SER A 78 -7.64 -0.67 6.50
N GLU A 79 -8.75 -0.77 5.77
CA GLU A 79 -9.18 0.22 4.78
C GLU A 79 -10.13 1.28 5.35
N CYS A 80 -10.42 1.25 6.65
CA CYS A 80 -11.42 2.10 7.32
C CYS A 80 -11.31 3.58 6.92
N PHE A 81 -10.16 4.22 7.15
CA PHE A 81 -9.96 5.64 6.80
C PHE A 81 -10.02 5.90 5.30
N LEU A 82 -9.47 5.01 4.47
CA LEU A 82 -9.48 5.20 3.01
C LEU A 82 -10.90 5.17 2.45
N ARG A 83 -11.77 4.35 3.05
CA ARG A 83 -13.17 4.14 2.61
C ARG A 83 -14.18 4.99 3.38
N GLY A 84 -13.72 6.04 4.07
CA GLY A 84 -14.61 7.03 4.70
C GLY A 84 -15.21 6.60 6.04
N HIS A 85 -14.57 5.66 6.73
CA HIS A 85 -14.92 5.21 8.09
C HIS A 85 -13.80 5.61 9.08
N PRO A 86 -13.73 6.89 9.50
CA PRO A 86 -12.59 7.42 10.24
C PRO A 86 -12.67 7.12 11.75
N ASP A 87 -12.66 5.83 12.11
CA ASP A 87 -12.60 5.35 13.48
C ASP A 87 -11.19 4.81 13.79
N LEU A 88 -10.43 5.53 14.61
CA LEU A 88 -9.05 5.17 14.94
C LEU A 88 -8.96 3.95 15.86
N ASP A 89 -9.89 3.82 16.80
CA ASP A 89 -9.89 2.70 17.75
C ASP A 89 -10.24 1.40 17.03
N GLU A 90 -11.19 1.43 16.08
CA GLU A 90 -11.48 0.28 15.23
C GLU A 90 -10.27 -0.11 14.37
N VAL A 91 -9.57 0.86 13.78
CA VAL A 91 -8.35 0.58 13.01
C VAL A 91 -7.30 -0.11 13.88
N ILE A 92 -7.02 0.42 15.06
CA ILE A 92 -6.03 -0.17 15.97
C ILE A 92 -6.44 -1.59 16.35
N ALA A 93 -7.71 -1.82 16.69
CA ALA A 93 -8.23 -3.15 17.02
C ALA A 93 -8.08 -4.13 15.84
N ARG A 94 -8.38 -3.71 14.61
CA ARG A 94 -8.20 -4.50 13.40
C ARG A 94 -6.74 -4.86 13.16
N LEU A 95 -5.84 -3.87 13.22
CA LEU A 95 -4.41 -4.11 12.98
C LEU A 95 -3.78 -5.02 14.04
N LEU A 96 -4.19 -4.90 15.31
CA LEU A 96 -3.77 -5.82 16.37
C LEU A 96 -4.28 -7.25 16.12
N ALA A 97 -5.50 -7.40 15.63
CA ALA A 97 -6.04 -8.72 15.28
C ALA A 97 -5.30 -9.33 14.08
N TYR A 98 -4.93 -8.51 13.08
CA TYR A 98 -4.16 -8.96 11.92
C TYR A 98 -2.71 -9.31 12.30
N GLU A 99 -2.11 -8.56 13.22
CA GLU A 99 -0.82 -8.86 13.82
C GLU A 99 -0.86 -10.23 14.52
N ALA A 100 -1.87 -10.48 15.36
CA ALA A 100 -2.06 -11.77 16.02
C ALA A 100 -2.34 -12.91 15.04
N ALA A 101 -2.95 -12.62 13.89
CA ALA A 101 -3.19 -13.58 12.80
C ALA A 101 -1.93 -13.95 12.01
N GLY A 102 -0.80 -13.27 12.26
CA GLY A 102 0.50 -13.59 11.64
C GLY A 102 0.95 -12.62 10.55
N ALA A 103 0.36 -11.43 10.43
CA ALA A 103 0.88 -10.40 9.52
C ALA A 103 2.27 -9.89 9.98
N ASP A 104 3.18 -9.70 9.03
CA ASP A 104 4.54 -9.20 9.30
C ASP A 104 4.60 -7.67 9.36
N VAL A 105 3.74 -7.02 8.57
CA VAL A 105 3.64 -5.56 8.46
C VAL A 105 2.18 -5.16 8.49
N LEU A 106 1.88 -4.04 9.13
CA LEU A 106 0.52 -3.51 9.26
C LEU A 106 0.41 -2.18 8.53
N MET A 107 -0.78 -1.87 8.01
CA MET A 107 -1.02 -0.66 7.25
C MET A 107 -2.46 -0.19 7.41
N ALA A 108 -2.64 1.12 7.60
CA ALA A 108 -3.93 1.79 7.53
C ALA A 108 -3.80 3.02 6.63
N PRO A 109 -4.21 2.95 5.34
CA PRO A 109 -4.12 4.08 4.46
C PRO A 109 -5.08 5.19 4.88
N GLY A 110 -4.62 6.45 4.79
CA GLY A 110 -5.48 7.61 4.99
C GLY A 110 -5.63 8.10 6.44
N LEU A 111 -4.77 7.69 7.36
CA LEU A 111 -4.69 8.29 8.70
C LEU A 111 -4.56 9.83 8.61
N PRO A 112 -5.25 10.59 9.49
CA PRO A 112 -5.48 12.02 9.29
C PRO A 112 -4.26 12.89 9.62
N ASP A 113 -3.47 12.50 10.62
CA ASP A 113 -2.37 13.30 11.16
C ASP A 113 -1.28 12.43 11.81
N LEU A 114 -0.18 13.06 12.20
CA LEU A 114 0.95 12.38 12.86
C LEU A 114 0.60 11.81 14.24
N ALA A 115 -0.40 12.36 14.93
CA ALA A 115 -0.82 11.83 16.23
C ALA A 115 -1.53 10.49 16.05
N ALA A 116 -2.40 10.37 15.06
CA ALA A 116 -3.03 9.10 14.68
C ALA A 116 -2.00 8.08 14.17
N VAL A 117 -1.03 8.51 13.35
CA VAL A 117 0.08 7.63 12.90
C VAL A 117 0.86 7.10 14.09
N LYS A 118 1.22 7.99 15.04
CA LYS A 118 1.94 7.61 16.25
C LYS A 118 1.15 6.66 17.14
N ALA A 119 -0.15 6.93 17.36
CA ALA A 119 -1.01 6.08 18.16
C ALA A 119 -1.09 4.64 17.59
N VAL A 120 -1.19 4.51 16.26
CA VAL A 120 -1.14 3.19 15.60
C VAL A 120 0.22 2.53 15.79
N CYS A 121 1.33 3.24 15.56
CA CYS A 121 2.66 2.66 15.70
C CYS A 121 2.98 2.25 17.16
N ASP A 122 2.52 3.01 18.15
CA ASP A 122 2.74 2.71 19.57
C ASP A 122 1.92 1.50 20.04
N ALA A 123 0.80 1.20 19.40
CA ALA A 123 -0.05 0.05 19.76
C ALA A 123 0.48 -1.28 19.23
N LEU A 124 1.19 -1.27 18.10
CA LEU A 124 1.62 -2.48 17.38
C LEU A 124 3.01 -2.93 17.84
N SER A 125 3.25 -4.25 17.86
CA SER A 125 4.61 -4.77 18.05
C SER A 125 5.34 -4.97 16.72
N LYS A 126 4.60 -5.03 15.61
CA LYS A 126 5.11 -5.23 14.25
C LYS A 126 5.30 -3.89 13.50
N PRO A 127 6.18 -3.86 12.48
CA PRO A 127 6.38 -2.69 11.64
C PRO A 127 5.09 -2.15 11.00
N PHE A 128 4.91 -0.82 11.05
CA PHE A 128 3.83 -0.13 10.34
C PHE A 128 4.30 0.47 9.02
N ASN A 129 3.49 0.31 7.97
CA ASN A 129 3.64 0.95 6.66
C ASN A 129 2.70 2.15 6.53
N PHE A 130 3.26 3.35 6.36
CA PHE A 130 2.51 4.55 6.02
C PHE A 130 2.40 4.72 4.49
N MET A 131 1.20 5.02 4.00
CA MET A 131 0.97 5.31 2.58
C MET A 131 0.97 6.81 2.31
N ALA A 132 2.01 7.29 1.64
CA ALA A 132 2.11 8.66 1.16
C ALA A 132 1.28 8.87 -0.13
N GLY A 133 0.99 10.13 -0.44
CA GLY A 133 0.33 10.52 -1.70
C GLY A 133 -1.10 11.05 -1.55
N MET A 134 -1.58 11.30 -0.34
CA MET A 134 -2.85 11.99 -0.12
C MET A 134 -2.66 13.49 0.11
N PRO A 135 -3.39 14.36 -0.62
CA PRO A 135 -3.40 15.80 -0.35
C PRO A 135 -3.75 16.08 1.12
N GLY A 136 -3.03 17.01 1.75
CA GLY A 136 -3.23 17.37 3.17
C GLY A 136 -2.73 16.34 4.19
N LYS A 137 -2.24 15.17 3.75
CA LYS A 137 -1.74 14.08 4.61
C LYS A 137 -0.32 13.67 4.19
N SER A 138 0.51 14.67 3.87
CA SER A 138 1.88 14.48 3.43
C SER A 138 2.83 14.95 4.53
N PHE A 139 3.52 13.99 5.15
CA PHE A 139 4.50 14.22 6.21
C PHE A 139 5.90 13.89 5.70
N SER A 140 6.92 14.52 6.26
CA SER A 140 8.31 14.19 5.91
C SER A 140 8.69 12.79 6.40
N VAL A 141 9.70 12.19 5.77
CA VAL A 141 10.27 10.91 6.21
C VAL A 141 10.73 10.97 7.67
N ALA A 142 11.34 12.08 8.09
CA ALA A 142 11.77 12.28 9.48
C ALA A 142 10.59 12.27 10.46
N GLN A 143 9.52 13.03 10.17
CA GLN A 143 8.32 13.05 11.00
C GLN A 143 7.65 11.67 11.11
N LEU A 144 7.61 10.91 10.01
CA LEU A 144 7.06 9.55 10.00
C LEU A 144 7.94 8.60 10.82
N ALA A 145 9.26 8.70 10.68
CA ALA A 145 10.20 7.90 11.46
C ALA A 145 10.09 8.18 12.96
N ASP A 146 9.99 9.46 13.35
CA ASP A 146 9.78 9.90 14.73
C ASP A 146 8.43 9.42 15.30
N ALA A 147 7.40 9.31 14.45
CA ALA A 147 6.10 8.74 14.80
C ALA A 147 6.12 7.21 14.92
N GLY A 148 7.22 6.53 14.57
CA GLY A 148 7.37 5.07 14.69
C GLY A 148 7.21 4.29 13.39
N VAL A 149 6.95 4.95 12.25
CA VAL A 149 6.82 4.29 10.94
C VAL A 149 8.11 3.59 10.56
N ARG A 150 8.00 2.43 9.90
CA ARG A 150 9.14 1.63 9.42
C ARG A 150 9.18 1.45 7.91
N ARG A 151 8.04 1.57 7.24
CA ARG A 151 7.95 1.52 5.77
C ARG A 151 7.08 2.66 5.25
N ILE A 152 7.48 3.28 4.15
CA ILE A 152 6.71 4.33 3.48
C ILE A 152 6.46 3.87 2.06
N SER A 153 5.19 3.69 1.68
CA SER A 153 4.78 3.41 0.31
C SER A 153 4.31 4.70 -0.38
N LEU A 154 4.57 4.81 -1.69
CA LEU A 154 4.22 6.00 -2.47
C LEU A 154 2.89 5.84 -3.23
N ALA A 155 2.26 4.67 -3.16
CA ALA A 155 1.02 4.35 -3.87
C ALA A 155 1.04 4.83 -5.33
N THR A 156 -0.06 5.42 -5.80
CA THR A 156 -0.18 6.00 -7.15
C THR A 156 0.42 7.40 -7.28
N SER A 157 1.13 7.93 -6.27
CA SER A 157 1.56 9.34 -6.28
C SER A 157 2.57 9.65 -7.38
N LEU A 158 3.58 8.80 -7.59
CA LEU A 158 4.57 8.98 -8.66
C LEU A 158 3.90 8.90 -10.04
N TYR A 159 2.99 7.94 -10.24
CA TYR A 159 2.22 7.82 -11.47
C TYR A 159 1.37 9.08 -11.74
N ARG A 160 0.64 9.56 -10.73
CA ARG A 160 -0.17 10.79 -10.84
C ARG A 160 0.70 12.03 -11.08
N ALA A 161 1.89 12.11 -10.50
CA ALA A 161 2.82 13.20 -10.77
C ALA A 161 3.27 13.20 -12.24
N ALA A 162 3.68 12.05 -12.77
CA ALA A 162 4.05 11.90 -14.17
C ALA A 162 2.89 12.25 -15.12
N MET A 163 1.69 11.72 -14.85
CA MET A 163 0.50 12.01 -15.67
C MET A 163 0.04 13.46 -15.57
N SER A 164 0.23 14.12 -14.43
CA SER A 164 -0.04 15.56 -14.31
C SER A 164 0.87 16.39 -15.21
N GLY A 165 2.16 16.06 -15.29
CA GLY A 165 3.10 16.70 -16.21
C GLY A 165 2.74 16.48 -17.68
N LEU A 166 2.38 15.25 -18.05
CA LEU A 166 1.92 14.91 -19.39
C LEU A 166 0.67 15.72 -19.78
N VAL A 167 -0.33 15.78 -18.90
CA VAL A 167 -1.57 16.53 -19.13
C VAL A 167 -1.29 18.03 -19.24
N ALA A 168 -0.39 18.58 -18.42
CA ALA A 168 -0.01 19.99 -18.49
C ALA A 168 0.65 20.34 -19.83
N ALA A 169 1.62 19.53 -20.27
CA ALA A 169 2.28 19.69 -21.57
C ALA A 169 1.30 19.61 -22.75
N ALA A 170 0.37 18.64 -22.72
CA ALA A 170 -0.64 18.49 -23.75
C ALA A 170 -1.62 19.69 -23.80
N ARG A 171 -1.99 20.24 -22.64
CA ARG A 171 -2.81 21.46 -22.55
C ARG A 171 -2.07 22.67 -23.11
N GLU A 172 -0.80 22.85 -22.75
CA GLU A 172 0.03 23.94 -23.28
C GLU A 172 0.05 23.94 -24.82
N ALA A 173 0.42 22.79 -25.41
CA ALA A 173 0.50 22.64 -26.86
C ALA A 173 -0.83 22.92 -27.56
N ARG A 174 -1.95 22.48 -26.96
CA ARG A 174 -3.30 22.66 -27.54
C ARG A 174 -3.85 24.08 -27.37
N GLU A 175 -3.69 24.67 -26.18
CA GLU A 175 -4.38 25.89 -25.79
C GLU A 175 -3.54 27.14 -26.06
N SER A 176 -2.21 27.04 -25.94
CA SER A 176 -1.29 28.17 -26.12
C SER A 176 -0.43 28.05 -27.38
N GLY A 177 -0.33 26.86 -27.99
CA GLY A 177 0.52 26.64 -29.17
C GLY A 177 2.02 26.75 -28.87
N THR A 178 2.41 26.55 -27.62
CA THR A 178 3.79 26.63 -27.14
C THR A 178 4.29 25.27 -26.63
N PHE A 179 5.61 25.14 -26.45
CA PHE A 179 6.28 23.90 -26.08
C PHE A 179 7.29 24.10 -24.93
N GLY A 180 7.02 25.04 -24.03
CA GLY A 180 7.91 25.38 -22.91
C GLY A 180 8.20 24.20 -21.97
N TYR A 181 7.28 23.23 -21.87
CA TYR A 181 7.52 21.98 -21.13
C TYR A 181 8.80 21.24 -21.57
N VAL A 182 9.25 21.39 -22.82
CA VAL A 182 10.47 20.76 -23.35
C VAL A 182 11.72 21.21 -22.58
N GLU A 183 11.76 22.46 -22.11
CA GLU A 183 12.90 23.04 -21.37
C GLU A 183 13.13 22.38 -20.00
N THR A 184 12.14 21.65 -19.49
CA THR A 184 12.22 20.96 -18.18
C THR A 184 12.08 19.44 -18.29
N SER A 185 11.93 18.93 -19.52
CA SER A 185 11.76 17.50 -19.78
C SER A 185 13.08 16.76 -19.66
N ILE A 186 13.04 15.51 -19.19
CA ILE A 186 14.22 14.64 -19.14
C ILE A 186 14.78 14.50 -20.57
N PRO A 187 16.08 14.80 -20.81
CA PRO A 187 16.67 14.65 -22.12
C PRO A 187 16.60 13.20 -22.64
N GLY A 188 16.37 13.04 -23.95
CA GLY A 188 16.26 11.73 -24.58
C GLY A 188 17.41 10.74 -24.26
N PRO A 189 18.68 11.17 -24.26
CA PRO A 189 19.80 10.31 -23.87
C PRO A 189 19.74 9.83 -22.41
N GLU A 190 19.30 10.69 -21.48
CA GLU A 190 19.13 10.33 -20.07
C GLU A 190 17.99 9.32 -19.93
N LEU A 191 16.85 9.59 -20.57
CA LEU A 191 15.70 8.68 -20.55
C LEU A 191 16.06 7.30 -21.14
N ALA A 192 16.77 7.27 -22.26
CA ALA A 192 17.27 6.04 -22.86
C ALA A 192 18.27 5.32 -21.96
N GLY A 193 18.99 6.05 -21.10
CA GLY A 193 19.88 5.49 -20.09
C GLY A 193 19.14 4.60 -19.09
N TYR A 194 17.93 4.99 -18.66
CA TYR A 194 17.12 4.18 -17.73
C TYR A 194 16.54 2.89 -18.35
N MET A 195 16.56 2.75 -19.68
CA MET A 195 16.06 1.57 -20.40
C MET A 195 17.17 0.62 -20.86
N ARG A 196 18.42 0.96 -20.58
CA ARG A 196 19.57 0.11 -20.85
C ARG A 196 19.84 -0.70 -19.58
N ASP A 197 19.50 -1.98 -19.70
CA ASP A 197 19.64 -3.07 -18.72
C ASP A 197 18.63 -3.06 -17.55
#